data_AF-A0A7S3UJ97-F1
#
_entry.id   AF-A0A7S3UJ97-F1
#
_cell.length_a   1.000
_cell.length_b   1.000
_cell.length_c   1.000
_cell.angle_alpha   90.00
_cell.angle_beta   90.00
_cell.angle_gamma   90.00
#
_symmetry.space_group_name_H-M   'P 1'
#
loop_
_entity.id
_entity.type
_entity.pdbx_description
1 polymer ?
#
loop_
_entity_poly.entity_id
_entity_poly.type
_entity_poly.pdbx_seq_one_letter_code
_entity_poly.pdbx_strand_id
1 'polypeptide(L)'
;VLGVFAMFLGMWFGYLIPSRTNKKMVFLDKCCIPQVDEKAKREGLKNMEAYLNRSDTLLILWTPEYFSRLWCVFEYANFLHIHNVSSIRCYSILTSRLAHLIAMVEILG
;
A
#
# COMPACT_ATOMS: atom_id res chain seq x y z
N VAL A 1 30.57 6.21 -1.71
CA VAL A 1 30.56 4.80 -2.19
C VAL A 1 30.18 3.82 -1.08
N LEU A 2 30.92 3.76 0.03
CA LEU A 2 30.61 2.88 1.19
C LEU A 2 29.18 3.04 1.75
N GLY A 3 28.69 4.27 1.91
CA GLY A 3 27.33 4.52 2.42
C GLY A 3 26.21 4.03 1.49
N VAL A 4 26.47 4.02 0.18
CA VAL A 4 25.51 3.54 -0.83
C VAL A 4 25.41 2.01 -0.77
N PHE A 5 26.55 1.32 -0.66
CA PHE A 5 26.59 -0.13 -0.46
C PHE A 5 25.92 -0.58 0.84
N ALA A 6 26.14 0.15 1.94
CA ALA A 6 25.48 -0.15 3.21
C ALA A 6 23.95 0.00 3.15
N MET A 7 23.45 0.97 2.36
CA MET A 7 22.01 1.16 2.14
C MET A 7 21.39 -0.01 1.38
N PHE A 8 22.03 -0.46 0.29
CA PHE A 8 21.56 -1.62 -0.48
C PHE A 8 21.61 -2.93 0.32
N LEU A 9 22.66 -3.13 1.12
CA LEU A 9 22.77 -4.29 2.02
C LEU A 9 21.71 -4.25 3.14
N GLY A 10 21.49 -3.09 3.77
CA GLY A 10 20.46 -2.94 4.79
C GLY A 10 19.05 -3.16 4.25
N MET A 11 18.81 -2.85 2.98
CA MET A 11 17.54 -3.10 2.29
C MET A 11 17.38 -4.59 1.91
N TRP A 12 18.43 -5.22 1.39
CA TRP A 12 18.42 -6.62 0.98
C TRP A 12 18.41 -7.59 2.17
N PHE A 13 19.08 -7.27 3.28
CA PHE A 13 19.07 -8.11 4.48
C PHE A 13 18.03 -7.66 5.51
N GLY A 14 17.41 -6.50 5.31
CA GLY A 14 16.39 -5.95 6.20
C GLY A 14 15.11 -6.79 6.28
N TYR A 15 14.81 -7.61 5.26
CA TYR A 15 13.70 -8.57 5.30
C TYR A 15 14.01 -9.81 6.17
N LEU A 16 15.29 -10.13 6.36
CA LEU A 16 15.75 -11.26 7.18
C LEU A 16 15.79 -10.90 8.67
N ILE A 17 15.74 -9.61 9.01
CA ILE A 17 15.57 -9.16 10.39
C ILE A 17 14.07 -9.29 10.70
N PRO A 18 13.65 -10.30 11.50
CA PRO A 18 12.24 -10.45 11.82
C PRO A 18 11.86 -9.25 12.66
N SER A 19 11.08 -8.33 12.08
CA SER A 19 10.59 -7.18 12.82
C SER A 19 9.71 -7.73 13.94
N ARG A 20 10.21 -7.67 15.17
CA ARG A 20 9.55 -8.12 16.41
C ARG A 20 8.42 -7.15 16.81
N THR A 21 7.66 -6.67 15.83
CA THR A 21 6.63 -5.65 15.99
C THR A 21 5.28 -6.22 15.62
N ASN A 22 4.26 -5.80 16.36
CA ASN A 22 2.84 -6.10 16.14
C ASN A 22 2.54 -6.27 14.65
N LYS A 23 2.11 -7.47 14.22
CA LYS A 23 1.76 -7.74 12.83
C LYS A 23 0.64 -6.79 12.42
N LYS A 24 0.99 -5.70 11.73
CA LYS A 24 0.01 -4.83 11.08
C LYS A 24 -0.44 -5.52 9.81
N MET A 25 -1.71 -5.90 9.74
CA MET A 25 -2.29 -6.40 8.49
C MET A 25 -2.48 -5.21 7.55
N VAL A 26 -2.01 -5.35 6.32
CA VAL A 26 -2.14 -4.34 5.27
C VAL A 26 -2.86 -4.99 4.10
N PHE A 27 -3.91 -4.34 3.63
CA PHE A 27 -4.56 -4.69 2.38
C PHE A 27 -3.91 -3.90 1.26
N LEU A 28 -3.44 -4.61 0.22
CA LEU A 28 -2.90 -4.01 -1.00
C LEU A 28 -3.63 -4.63 -2.18
N ASP A 29 -4.36 -3.81 -2.93
CA ASP A 29 -5.20 -4.20 -4.06
C ASP A 29 -4.50 -5.14 -5.05
N LYS A 30 -3.29 -4.80 -5.50
CA LYS A 30 -2.50 -5.60 -6.44
C LYS A 30 -2.15 -6.99 -5.91
N CYS A 31 -1.97 -7.14 -4.60
CA CYS A 31 -1.61 -8.42 -3.98
C CYS A 31 -2.82 -9.25 -3.56
N CYS A 32 -3.93 -8.59 -3.23
CA CYS A 32 -5.13 -9.26 -2.70
C CYS A 32 -6.18 -9.55 -3.77
N ILE A 33 -6.15 -8.85 -4.91
CA ILE A 33 -7.10 -9.04 -6.01
C ILE A 33 -6.37 -9.76 -7.17
N PRO A 34 -6.88 -10.91 -7.64
CA PRO A 34 -6.31 -11.60 -8.79
C PRO A 34 -6.21 -10.69 -10.02
N GLN A 35 -4.99 -10.52 -10.55
CA GLN A 35 -4.77 -9.61 -11.68
C GLN A 35 -5.02 -10.26 -13.05
N VAL A 36 -4.87 -11.57 -13.14
CA VAL A 36 -4.88 -12.35 -14.39
C VAL A 36 -6.30 -12.75 -14.82
N ASP A 37 -7.15 -13.13 -13.88
CA ASP A 37 -8.53 -13.53 -14.18
C ASP A 37 -9.48 -12.33 -14.07
N GLU A 38 -10.00 -11.89 -15.22
CA GLU A 38 -11.01 -10.84 -15.36
C GLU A 38 -12.25 -11.07 -14.49
N LYS A 39 -12.71 -12.32 -14.34
CA LYS A 39 -13.91 -12.63 -13.55
C LYS A 39 -13.63 -12.47 -12.06
N ALA A 40 -12.56 -13.09 -11.57
CA ALA A 40 -12.14 -12.95 -10.17
C ALA A 40 -11.75 -11.51 -9.83
N LYS A 41 -11.17 -10.75 -10.76
CA LYS A 41 -10.89 -9.31 -10.60
C LYS A 41 -12.17 -8.53 -10.37
N ARG A 42 -13.21 -8.73 -11.20
CA ARG A 42 -14.51 -8.03 -11.03
C ARG A 42 -15.18 -8.38 -9.71
N GLU A 43 -15.09 -9.62 -9.27
CA GLU A 43 -15.61 -10.03 -7.95
C GLU A 43 -14.82 -9.40 -6.80
N GLY A 44 -13.49 -9.34 -6.91
CA GLY A 44 -12.64 -8.63 -5.95
C GLY A 44 -12.98 -7.14 -5.85
N LEU A 45 -13.19 -6.48 -6.99
CA LEU A 45 -13.58 -5.07 -7.07
C LEU A 45 -14.95 -4.81 -6.40
N LYS A 46 -15.93 -5.70 -6.60
CA LYS A 46 -17.25 -5.59 -5.93
C LYS A 46 -17.14 -5.63 -4.40
N ASN A 47 -16.18 -6.39 -3.89
CA ASN A 47 -15.96 -6.53 -2.44
C ASN A 47 -15.04 -5.45 -1.87
N MET A 48 -14.54 -4.53 -2.69
CA MET A 48 -13.55 -3.54 -2.27
C MET A 48 -14.07 -2.63 -1.15
N GLU A 49 -15.32 -2.19 -1.24
CA GLU A 49 -15.96 -1.35 -0.22
C GLU A 49 -16.00 -2.04 1.14
N ALA A 50 -16.18 -3.37 1.16
CA ALA A 50 -16.17 -4.15 2.39
C ALA A 50 -14.79 -4.14 3.05
N TYR A 51 -13.70 -4.17 2.27
CA TYR A 51 -12.33 -4.03 2.79
C TYR A 51 -12.09 -2.64 3.36
N LEU A 52 -12.52 -1.58 2.67
CA LEU A 52 -12.42 -0.19 3.16
C LEU A 52 -13.21 0.00 4.47
N ASN A 53 -14.42 -0.57 4.55
CA ASN A 53 -15.25 -0.52 5.74
C ASN A 53 -14.61 -1.24 6.95
N ARG A 54 -13.89 -2.34 6.71
CA ARG A 54 -13.20 -3.11 7.76
C ARG A 54 -11.81 -2.56 8.13
N SER A 55 -11.32 -1.53 7.44
CA SER A 55 -9.97 -1.01 7.65
C SER A 55 -9.95 0.11 8.69
N ASP A 56 -9.04 0.03 9.66
CA ASP A 56 -8.91 1.05 10.71
C ASP A 56 -8.23 2.34 10.23
N THR A 57 -7.45 2.28 9.16
CA THR A 57 -6.63 3.40 8.67
C THR A 57 -6.40 3.27 7.17
N LEU A 58 -6.58 4.38 6.44
CA LEU A 58 -6.17 4.47 5.04
C LEU A 58 -4.76 5.04 4.94
N LEU A 59 -3.85 4.29 4.33
CA LEU A 59 -2.47 4.70 4.11
C LEU A 59 -2.32 5.29 2.70
N ILE A 60 -2.04 6.58 2.60
CA ILE A 60 -1.78 7.24 1.31
C ILE A 60 -0.28 7.38 1.12
N LEU A 61 0.25 6.72 0.10
CA LEU A 61 1.61 6.96 -0.38
C LEU A 61 1.57 8.21 -1.25
N TRP A 62 1.92 9.35 -0.65
CA TRP A 62 1.81 10.64 -1.30
C TRP A 62 2.82 10.77 -2.45
N THR A 63 2.28 10.90 -3.66
CA THR A 63 3.00 11.28 -4.88
C THR A 63 2.18 12.34 -5.62
N PRO A 64 2.81 13.19 -6.45
CA PRO A 64 2.07 14.18 -7.24
C PRO A 64 1.00 13.56 -8.14
N GLU A 65 1.21 12.32 -8.58
CA GLU A 65 0.30 11.57 -9.45
C GLU A 65 -0.71 10.71 -8.68
N TYR A 66 -0.76 10.77 -7.35
CA TYR A 66 -1.64 9.89 -6.57
C TYR A 66 -3.12 10.06 -6.97
N PHE A 67 -3.60 11.30 -7.03
CA PHE A 67 -4.98 11.61 -7.41
C PHE A 67 -5.23 11.65 -8.93
N SER A 68 -4.23 11.40 -9.77
CA SER A 68 -4.47 11.22 -11.22
C SER A 68 -5.07 9.84 -11.52
N ARG A 69 -4.90 8.88 -10.61
CA ARG A 69 -5.45 7.52 -10.71
C ARG A 69 -6.87 7.50 -10.17
N LEU A 70 -7.83 7.17 -11.04
CA LEU A 70 -9.26 7.08 -10.69
C LEU A 70 -9.48 6.15 -9.48
N TRP A 71 -8.73 5.06 -9.40
CA TRP A 71 -8.81 4.10 -8.31
C TRP A 71 -8.48 4.69 -6.95
N CYS A 72 -7.37 5.41 -6.85
CA CYS A 72 -6.96 6.07 -5.61
C CYS A 72 -7.97 7.14 -5.16
N VAL A 73 -8.59 7.84 -6.11
CA VAL A 73 -9.66 8.81 -5.82
C VAL A 73 -10.91 8.11 -5.30
N PHE A 74 -11.30 6.98 -5.89
CA PHE A 74 -12.42 6.16 -5.44
C PHE A 74 -12.20 5.65 -4.01
N GLU A 75 -11.02 5.07 -3.73
CA GLU A 75 -10.64 4.61 -2.39
C GLU A 75 -10.73 5.72 -1.35
N TYR A 76 -10.14 6.87 -1.68
CA TYR A 76 -10.11 8.03 -0.79
C TYR A 76 -11.52 8.56 -0.49
N ALA A 77 -12.34 8.76 -1.52
CA ALA A 77 -13.69 9.27 -1.37
C ALA A 77 -14.59 8.29 -0.59
N ASN A 78 -14.51 7.00 -0.89
CA ASN A 78 -15.32 5.99 -0.23
C ASN A 78 -14.88 5.77 1.24
N PHE A 79 -13.57 5.77 1.49
CA PHE A 79 -13.07 5.69 2.86
C PHE A 79 -13.52 6.89 3.71
N LEU A 80 -13.50 8.10 3.16
CA LEU A 80 -14.02 9.30 3.84
C LEU A 80 -15.53 9.31 4.05
N HIS A 81 -16.28 8.59 3.22
CA HIS A 81 -17.71 8.43 3.41
C HIS A 81 -18.02 7.58 4.65
N ILE A 82 -17.15 6.63 4.97
CA ILE A 82 -17.34 5.65 6.05
C ILE A 82 -16.61 6.08 7.33
N HIS A 83 -15.45 6.70 7.21
CA HIS A 83 -14.51 6.99 8.29
C HIS A 83 -14.18 8.48 8.40
N ASN A 84 -13.69 8.88 9.58
CA ASN A 84 -13.21 10.25 9.79
C ASN A 84 -11.86 10.49 9.10
N VAL A 85 -11.61 11.76 8.75
CA VAL A 85 -10.34 12.23 8.15
C VAL A 85 -9.12 11.91 9.02
N SER A 86 -9.29 11.82 10.35
CA SER A 86 -8.22 11.48 11.31
C SER A 86 -7.67 10.06 11.13
N SER A 87 -8.43 9.17 10.48
CA SER A 87 -8.01 7.80 10.16
C SER A 87 -7.18 7.71 8.87
N ILE A 88 -6.90 8.84 8.21
CA ILE A 88 -6.06 8.87 7.00
C ILE A 88 -4.63 9.23 7.38
N ARG A 89 -3.66 8.45 6.91
CA ARG A 89 -2.23 8.71 7.11
C ARG A 89 -1.51 8.82 5.78
N CYS A 90 -1.02 10.03 5.49
CA CYS A 90 -0.20 10.30 4.32
C CYS A 90 1.28 10.14 4.67
N TYR A 91 2.00 9.32 3.92
CA TYR A 91 3.45 9.21 3.99
C TYR A 91 4.06 9.53 2.63
N SER A 92 5.14 10.29 2.62
CA SER A 92 5.91 10.48 1.39
C SER A 92 6.57 9.15 0.99
N ILE A 93 6.46 8.81 -0.29
CA ILE A 93 7.01 7.56 -0.86
C ILE A 93 8.53 7.44 -0.62
N LEU A 94 9.22 8.57 -0.52
CA LEU A 94 10.67 8.66 -0.34
C LEU A 94 11.14 8.32 1.09
N THR A 95 10.27 8.38 2.09
CA THR A 95 10.67 8.31 3.52
C THR A 95 10.25 7.02 4.21
N SER A 96 9.39 6.22 3.61
CA SER A 96 8.79 5.05 4.24
C SER A 96 9.49 3.74 3.82
N ARG A 97 10.01 2.96 4.78
CA ARG A 97 10.54 1.60 4.54
C ARG A 97 9.50 0.67 3.90
N LEU A 98 8.22 0.91 4.21
CA LEU A 98 7.07 0.20 3.65
C LEU A 98 6.82 0.62 2.19
N ALA A 99 7.01 1.90 1.88
CA ALA A 99 6.88 2.42 0.53
C ALA A 99 7.97 1.90 -0.40
N HIS A 100 9.20 1.68 0.09
CA HIS A 100 10.24 1.02 -0.68
C HIS A 100 9.90 -0.44 -0.98
N LEU A 101 9.30 -1.18 -0.04
CA LEU A 101 8.82 -2.54 -0.28
C LEU A 101 7.67 -2.57 -1.29
N ILE A 102 6.71 -1.65 -1.18
CA ILE A 102 5.58 -1.54 -2.12
C ILE A 102 6.06 -1.11 -3.51
N ALA A 103 6.97 -0.15 -3.61
CA ALA A 103 7.58 0.26 -4.88
C ALA A 103 8.37 -0.88 -5.54
N MET A 104 9.07 -1.71 -4.76
CA MET A 104 9.72 -2.91 -5.29
C MET A 104 8.71 -3.90 -5.84
N VAL A 105 7.59 -4.15 -5.13
CA VAL A 105 6.50 -5.01 -5.62
C VAL A 105 5.86 -4.45 -6.90
N GLU A 106 5.73 -3.13 -7.02
CA GLU A 106 5.17 -2.48 -8.20
C GLU A 106 6.14 -2.44 -9.40
N ILE A 107 7.45 -2.52 -9.18
CA ILE A 107 8.48 -2.61 -10.23
C ILE A 107 8.70 -4.05 -10.70
N LEU A 108 8.50 -5.04 -9.81
CA LEU A 108 8.71 -6.47 -10.08
C LEU A 108 7.48 -7.21 -10.65
N GLY A 109 6.30 -6.60 -10.62
CA GLY A 109 5.05 -7.15 -11.18
C GLY A 109 4.62 -6.41 -12.44
#